data_AF-A0AAV8AIM1-F1
#
_entry.id   AF-A0AAV8AIM1-F1
#
_cell.length_a   1.000
_cell.length_b   1.000
_cell.length_c   1.000
_cell.angle_alpha   90.00
_cell.angle_beta   90.00
_cell.angle_gamma   90.00
#
_symmetry.space_group_name_H-M   'P 1'
#
loop_
_entity.id
_entity.type
_entity.pdbx_description
1 polymer ?
#
loop_
_entity_poly.entity_id
_entity_poly.type
_entity_poly.pdbx_seq_one_letter_code
_entity_poly.pdbx_strand_id
1 'polypeptide(L)'
;MNYFPADIKKNIIQNVLEVYLQTKELDIIFSSKFHLKWFFEFTGQAFALPIENFSITEKAFLIYDQWISKERTPHAFLKKNKFYCLREMINHLSLIFQPREGLSRDLTKKHLKLCKNAIQIYRKIGNNKPINIKTRKHLLTVLMGITDSLLQGEGLTIQPQLTQSQSWDVLKLLFELWLVTGTHDPQLWDLFKSLAIRWFHRKETVIIWSATVFGLMNRVIGILYGEHEGTKTVTITL
;
A
#
# COMPACT_ATOMS: atom_id res chain seq x y z
N MET A 1 3.81 -22.71 -9.60
CA MET A 1 4.54 -21.51 -10.06
C MET A 1 6.05 -21.58 -9.85
N ASN A 2 6.56 -22.08 -8.71
CA ASN A 2 8.00 -22.01 -8.38
C ASN A 2 8.92 -22.92 -9.22
N TYR A 3 8.36 -23.86 -9.98
CA TYR A 3 9.13 -24.83 -10.79
C TYR A 3 9.35 -24.39 -12.25
N PHE A 4 8.79 -23.25 -12.67
CA PHE A 4 8.94 -22.79 -14.05
C PHE A 4 10.14 -21.85 -14.22
N PRO A 5 10.87 -21.94 -15.35
CA PRO A 5 11.86 -20.94 -15.73
C PRO A 5 11.28 -19.52 -15.76
N ALA A 6 12.13 -18.51 -15.50
CA ALA A 6 11.71 -17.13 -15.33
C ALA A 6 10.92 -16.57 -16.52
N ASP A 7 11.35 -16.88 -17.75
CA ASP A 7 10.70 -16.39 -18.98
C ASP A 7 9.31 -17.01 -19.19
N ILE A 8 9.18 -18.32 -18.94
CA ILE A 8 7.89 -19.03 -19.02
C ILE A 8 6.94 -18.45 -17.96
N LYS A 9 7.43 -18.26 -16.74
CA LYS A 9 6.65 -17.68 -15.64
C LYS A 9 6.14 -16.28 -16.00
N LYS A 10 6.99 -15.41 -16.54
CA LYS A 10 6.63 -14.07 -17.00
C LYS A 10 5.50 -14.13 -18.04
N ASN A 11 5.64 -14.97 -19.06
CA ASN A 11 4.66 -15.09 -20.14
C ASN A 11 3.30 -15.58 -19.63
N ILE A 12 3.30 -16.59 -18.74
CA ILE A 12 2.06 -17.09 -18.14
C ILE A 12 1.37 -15.97 -17.33
N ILE A 13 2.11 -15.25 -16.49
CA ILE A 13 1.56 -14.14 -15.70
C ILE A 13 0.94 -13.10 -16.64
N GLN A 14 1.70 -12.66 -17.64
CA GLN A 14 1.23 -11.66 -18.60
C GLN A 14 -0.07 -12.09 -19.29
N ASN A 15 -0.13 -13.32 -19.81
CA ASN A 15 -1.32 -13.84 -20.48
C ASN A 15 -2.52 -13.92 -19.55
N VAL A 16 -2.35 -14.39 -18.30
CA VAL A 16 -3.44 -14.49 -17.33
C VAL A 16 -4.01 -13.10 -17.01
N LEU A 17 -3.15 -12.09 -16.82
CA LEU A 17 -3.60 -10.72 -16.54
C LEU A 17 -4.28 -10.09 -17.77
N GLU A 18 -3.79 -10.36 -18.99
CA GLU A 18 -4.40 -9.86 -20.23
C GLU A 18 -5.77 -10.48 -20.48
N VAL A 19 -5.90 -11.80 -20.34
CA VAL A 19 -7.19 -12.50 -20.44
C VAL A 19 -8.17 -11.93 -19.42
N TYR A 20 -7.74 -11.71 -18.18
CA TYR A 20 -8.57 -11.06 -17.17
C TYR A 20 -9.07 -9.68 -17.64
N LEU A 21 -8.17 -8.83 -18.14
CA LEU A 21 -8.50 -7.48 -18.59
C LEU A 21 -9.42 -7.46 -19.82
N GLN A 22 -9.47 -8.54 -20.60
CA GLN A 22 -10.34 -8.67 -21.77
C GLN A 22 -11.70 -9.33 -21.45
N THR A 23 -11.79 -10.13 -20.38
CA THR A 23 -12.99 -10.94 -20.08
C THR A 23 -14.16 -10.12 -19.53
N LYS A 24 -15.30 -10.12 -20.19
CA LYS A 24 -16.54 -9.44 -19.72
C LYS A 24 -17.22 -10.18 -18.56
N GLU A 25 -17.24 -11.51 -18.56
CA GLU A 25 -18.00 -12.34 -17.62
C GLU A 25 -17.14 -12.81 -16.43
N LEU A 26 -16.73 -11.86 -15.58
CA LEU A 26 -15.84 -12.15 -14.46
C LEU A 26 -16.43 -13.12 -13.43
N ASP A 27 -17.74 -13.09 -13.21
CA ASP A 27 -18.38 -13.92 -12.18
C ASP A 27 -18.40 -15.42 -12.51
N ILE A 28 -18.31 -15.74 -13.81
CA ILE A 28 -18.17 -17.12 -14.26
C ILE A 28 -16.77 -17.63 -13.92
N ILE A 29 -15.74 -16.83 -14.22
CA ILE A 29 -14.33 -17.17 -13.93
C ILE A 29 -14.10 -17.23 -12.41
N PHE A 30 -14.58 -16.22 -11.67
CA PHE A 30 -14.35 -16.08 -10.23
C PHE A 30 -15.58 -16.52 -9.43
N SER A 31 -16.10 -17.69 -9.71
CA SER A 31 -17.25 -18.25 -9.01
C SER A 31 -16.94 -18.71 -7.57
N SER A 32 -15.66 -18.94 -7.23
CA SER A 32 -15.26 -19.53 -5.95
C SER A 32 -14.06 -18.83 -5.29
N LYS A 33 -13.89 -19.08 -3.97
CA LYS A 33 -12.69 -18.66 -3.23
C LYS A 33 -11.41 -19.26 -3.81
N PHE A 34 -11.49 -20.48 -4.35
CA PHE A 34 -10.35 -21.16 -4.97
C PHE A 34 -9.87 -20.39 -6.20
N HIS A 35 -10.78 -19.96 -7.08
CA HIS A 35 -10.43 -19.15 -8.27
C HIS A 35 -9.78 -17.82 -7.89
N LEU A 36 -10.28 -17.16 -6.84
CA LEU A 36 -9.64 -15.95 -6.31
C LEU A 36 -8.22 -16.25 -5.82
N LYS A 37 -8.04 -17.28 -4.98
CA LYS A 37 -6.72 -17.64 -4.45
C LYS A 37 -5.73 -17.95 -5.58
N TRP A 38 -6.16 -18.75 -6.55
CA TRP A 38 -5.38 -19.09 -7.73
C TRP A 38 -4.94 -17.83 -8.49
N PHE A 39 -5.85 -16.90 -8.75
CA PHE A 39 -5.52 -15.63 -9.41
C PHE A 39 -4.62 -14.71 -8.57
N PHE A 40 -4.76 -14.74 -7.24
CA PHE A 40 -3.85 -14.06 -6.33
C PHE A 40 -2.42 -14.58 -6.42
N GLU A 41 -2.20 -15.85 -6.76
CA GLU A 41 -0.85 -16.36 -7.03
C GLU A 41 -0.22 -15.64 -8.23
N PHE A 42 -0.96 -15.41 -9.33
CA PHE A 42 -0.42 -14.71 -10.51
C PHE A 42 -0.19 -13.23 -10.23
N THR A 43 -1.17 -12.56 -9.62
CA THR A 43 -1.01 -11.13 -9.30
C THR A 43 0.09 -10.90 -8.28
N GLY A 44 0.21 -11.72 -7.23
CA GLY A 44 1.30 -11.63 -6.27
C GLY A 44 2.68 -11.84 -6.92
N GLN A 45 2.79 -12.80 -7.82
CA GLN A 45 4.03 -13.00 -8.58
C GLN A 45 4.33 -11.84 -9.53
N ALA A 46 3.32 -11.15 -10.08
CA ALA A 46 3.53 -9.96 -10.90
C ALA A 46 4.19 -8.80 -10.14
N PHE A 47 3.92 -8.66 -8.84
CA PHE A 47 4.59 -7.68 -7.97
C PHE A 47 6.00 -8.12 -7.53
N ALA A 48 6.27 -9.42 -7.56
CA ALA A 48 7.58 -9.99 -7.26
C ALA A 48 8.56 -9.97 -8.46
N LEU A 49 8.08 -9.63 -9.67
CA LEU A 49 8.94 -9.62 -10.85
C LEU A 49 10.03 -8.53 -10.77
N PRO A 50 11.15 -8.73 -11.50
CA PRO A 50 12.14 -7.68 -11.73
C PRO A 50 11.51 -6.44 -12.38
N ILE A 51 12.05 -5.26 -12.09
CA ILE A 51 11.48 -3.95 -12.51
C ILE A 51 11.48 -3.77 -14.04
N GLU A 52 12.30 -4.53 -14.75
CA GLU A 52 12.34 -4.62 -16.21
C GLU A 52 10.97 -5.06 -16.78
N ASN A 53 10.17 -5.78 -15.97
CA ASN A 53 8.84 -6.23 -16.31
C ASN A 53 7.74 -5.27 -15.82
N PHE A 54 8.07 -3.99 -15.68
CA PHE A 54 7.19 -2.92 -15.21
C PHE A 54 5.78 -2.94 -15.84
N SER A 55 5.66 -3.24 -17.14
CA SER A 55 4.36 -3.30 -17.84
C SER A 55 3.42 -4.37 -17.30
N ILE A 56 3.95 -5.51 -16.82
CA ILE A 56 3.17 -6.58 -16.21
C ILE A 56 2.70 -6.16 -14.82
N THR A 57 3.59 -5.53 -14.04
CA THR A 57 3.25 -5.00 -12.73
C THR A 57 2.20 -3.89 -12.82
N GLU A 58 2.26 -3.02 -13.83
CA GLU A 58 1.21 -2.01 -14.10
C GLU A 58 -0.16 -2.63 -14.36
N LYS A 59 -0.23 -3.74 -15.11
CA LYS A 59 -1.49 -4.47 -15.31
C LYS A 59 -2.03 -5.00 -13.99
N ALA A 60 -1.18 -5.53 -13.12
CA ALA A 60 -1.59 -6.00 -11.79
C ALA A 60 -2.11 -4.83 -10.91
N PHE A 61 -1.46 -3.67 -10.96
CA PHE A 61 -1.95 -2.43 -10.32
C PHE A 61 -3.34 -2.04 -10.83
N LEU A 62 -3.54 -2.00 -12.15
CA LEU A 62 -4.82 -1.66 -12.76
C LEU A 62 -5.95 -2.58 -12.27
N ILE A 63 -5.68 -3.88 -12.17
CA ILE A 63 -6.66 -4.86 -11.70
C ILE A 63 -7.02 -4.61 -10.24
N TYR A 64 -6.04 -4.37 -9.36
CA TYR A 64 -6.32 -4.05 -7.96
C TYR A 64 -7.09 -2.74 -7.82
N ASP A 65 -6.77 -1.74 -8.64
CA ASP A 65 -7.48 -0.47 -8.65
C ASP A 65 -8.95 -0.64 -9.04
N GLN A 66 -9.23 -1.42 -10.09
CA GLN A 66 -10.59 -1.75 -10.53
C GLN A 66 -11.38 -2.56 -9.49
N TRP A 67 -10.70 -3.43 -8.73
CA TRP A 67 -11.33 -4.25 -7.69
C TRP A 67 -11.71 -3.43 -6.46
N ILE A 68 -10.86 -2.49 -6.06
CA ILE A 68 -11.10 -1.66 -4.88
C ILE A 68 -12.10 -0.55 -5.20
N SER A 69 -12.05 -0.01 -6.42
CA SER A 69 -12.97 1.02 -6.92
C SER A 69 -14.35 0.45 -7.32
N LYS A 70 -14.54 -0.87 -7.25
CA LYS A 70 -15.79 -1.58 -7.61
C LYS A 70 -16.20 -1.48 -9.07
N GLU A 71 -15.29 -1.08 -9.96
CA GLU A 71 -15.57 -0.95 -11.40
C GLU A 71 -15.65 -2.31 -12.08
N ARG A 72 -14.72 -3.22 -11.74
CA ARG A 72 -14.60 -4.53 -12.38
C ARG A 72 -14.32 -5.63 -11.35
N THR A 73 -15.19 -5.72 -10.35
CA THR A 73 -14.96 -6.58 -9.18
C THR A 73 -15.83 -7.82 -9.22
N PRO A 74 -15.26 -9.05 -9.17
CA PRO A 74 -16.07 -10.25 -9.12
C PRO A 74 -16.92 -10.34 -7.84
N HIS A 75 -18.14 -10.86 -7.93
CA HIS A 75 -19.04 -11.05 -6.80
C HIS A 75 -18.44 -11.92 -5.69
N ALA A 76 -17.61 -12.92 -6.03
CA ALA A 76 -16.91 -13.73 -5.03
C ALA A 76 -15.93 -12.91 -4.17
N PHE A 77 -15.37 -11.81 -4.70
CA PHE A 77 -14.58 -10.86 -3.92
C PHE A 77 -15.48 -10.10 -2.95
N LEU A 78 -16.64 -9.61 -3.40
CA LEU A 78 -17.52 -8.75 -2.61
C LEU A 78 -18.21 -9.47 -1.43
N LYS A 79 -18.58 -10.75 -1.58
CA LYS A 79 -19.35 -11.49 -0.55
C LYS A 79 -18.56 -11.84 0.71
N LYS A 80 -17.84 -12.98 0.70
CA LYS A 80 -17.20 -13.55 1.92
C LYS A 80 -15.68 -13.36 1.94
N ASN A 81 -15.07 -13.00 0.82
CA ASN A 81 -13.63 -13.00 0.68
C ASN A 81 -12.99 -11.61 0.72
N LYS A 82 -13.79 -10.53 0.72
CA LYS A 82 -13.30 -9.14 0.66
C LYS A 82 -12.11 -8.90 1.58
N PHE A 83 -12.25 -9.17 2.87
CA PHE A 83 -11.19 -8.94 3.85
C PHE A 83 -9.97 -9.85 3.66
N TYR A 84 -10.16 -11.08 3.17
CA TYR A 84 -9.04 -11.95 2.79
C TYR A 84 -8.29 -11.36 1.60
N CYS A 85 -9.00 -11.04 0.52
CA CYS A 85 -8.44 -10.49 -0.70
C CYS A 85 -7.71 -9.16 -0.44
N LEU A 86 -8.26 -8.29 0.40
CA LEU A 86 -7.59 -7.04 0.78
C LEU A 86 -6.26 -7.30 1.52
N ARG A 87 -6.18 -8.31 2.39
CA ARG A 87 -4.92 -8.68 3.06
C ARG A 87 -3.88 -9.24 2.08
N GLU A 88 -4.31 -10.05 1.12
CA GLU A 88 -3.42 -10.55 0.06
C GLU A 88 -2.89 -9.39 -0.79
N MET A 89 -3.77 -8.46 -1.21
CA MET A 89 -3.37 -7.25 -1.93
C MET A 89 -2.34 -6.44 -1.14
N ILE A 90 -2.58 -6.23 0.16
CA ILE A 90 -1.66 -5.51 1.05
C ILE A 90 -0.26 -6.14 1.05
N ASN A 91 -0.19 -7.48 1.12
CA ASN A 91 1.07 -8.22 1.11
C ASN A 91 1.76 -8.16 -0.25
N HIS A 92 1.02 -8.22 -1.34
CA HIS A 92 1.62 -8.15 -2.68
C HIS A 92 2.18 -6.76 -2.97
N LEU A 93 1.47 -5.71 -2.57
CA LEU A 93 1.91 -4.33 -2.73
C LEU A 93 3.20 -4.02 -1.95
N SER A 94 3.44 -4.69 -0.81
CA SER A 94 4.64 -4.44 -0.01
C SER A 94 5.92 -4.86 -0.72
N LEU A 95 5.84 -5.83 -1.64
CA LEU A 95 6.97 -6.30 -2.45
C LEU A 95 7.56 -5.20 -3.34
N ILE A 96 6.78 -4.18 -3.70
CA ILE A 96 7.26 -3.05 -4.50
C ILE A 96 8.23 -2.17 -3.74
N PHE A 97 8.15 -2.15 -2.41
CA PHE A 97 9.04 -1.34 -1.57
C PHE A 97 10.35 -2.05 -1.20
N GLN A 98 10.57 -3.26 -1.72
CA GLN A 98 11.84 -3.94 -1.50
C GLN A 98 13.01 -3.17 -2.13
N PRO A 99 14.16 -3.13 -1.44
CA PRO A 99 15.44 -2.66 -1.97
C PRO A 99 15.76 -3.21 -3.35
N ARG A 100 16.21 -2.33 -4.26
CA ARG A 100 16.68 -2.72 -5.59
C ARG A 100 17.95 -1.97 -5.93
N GLU A 101 19.07 -2.70 -5.91
CA GLU A 101 20.39 -2.17 -6.22
C GLU A 101 20.64 -2.14 -7.73
N GLY A 102 21.56 -1.29 -8.18
CA GLY A 102 22.05 -1.29 -9.56
C GLY A 102 21.06 -0.79 -10.63
N LEU A 103 19.96 -0.14 -10.26
CA LEU A 103 18.98 0.36 -11.22
C LEU A 103 19.53 1.53 -12.06
N SER A 104 19.30 1.47 -13.37
CA SER A 104 19.50 2.62 -14.25
C SER A 104 18.52 3.75 -13.91
N ARG A 105 18.86 5.00 -14.27
CA ARG A 105 18.02 6.18 -14.01
C ARG A 105 16.58 6.02 -14.54
N ASP A 106 16.39 5.36 -15.68
CA ASP A 106 15.06 5.10 -16.25
C ASP A 106 14.26 4.09 -15.40
N LEU A 107 14.90 2.98 -15.01
CA LEU A 107 14.28 1.97 -14.16
C LEU A 107 13.95 2.52 -12.76
N THR A 108 14.78 3.41 -12.21
CA THR A 108 14.47 4.11 -10.96
C THR A 108 13.18 4.95 -11.08
N LYS A 109 13.01 5.70 -12.18
CA LYS A 109 11.78 6.49 -12.43
C LYS A 109 10.55 5.60 -12.53
N LYS A 110 10.65 4.45 -13.21
CA LYS A 110 9.59 3.44 -13.29
C LYS A 110 9.25 2.87 -11.91
N HIS A 111 10.25 2.51 -11.12
CA HIS A 111 10.07 2.02 -9.75
C HIS A 111 9.36 3.04 -8.86
N LEU A 112 9.77 4.31 -8.92
CA LEU A 112 9.11 5.41 -8.22
C LEU A 112 7.63 5.53 -8.57
N LYS A 113 7.29 5.42 -9.85
CA LYS A 113 5.90 5.42 -10.32
C LYS A 113 5.11 4.24 -9.71
N LEU A 114 5.68 3.04 -9.66
CA LEU A 114 5.03 1.88 -9.03
C LEU A 114 4.82 2.10 -7.52
N CYS A 115 5.81 2.65 -6.81
CA CYS A 115 5.65 2.97 -5.38
C CYS A 115 4.50 3.96 -5.16
N LYS A 116 4.41 5.02 -5.99
CA LYS A 116 3.29 5.97 -5.93
C LYS A 116 1.95 5.29 -6.19
N ASN A 117 1.88 4.38 -7.16
CA ASN A 117 0.67 3.59 -7.41
C ASN A 117 0.29 2.73 -6.20
N ALA A 118 1.26 2.07 -5.55
CA ALA A 118 1.02 1.29 -4.33
C ALA A 118 0.47 2.14 -3.18
N ILE A 119 1.03 3.34 -2.97
CA ILE A 119 0.54 4.28 -1.96
C ILE A 119 -0.91 4.68 -2.24
N GLN A 120 -1.28 4.93 -3.50
CA GLN A 120 -2.67 5.23 -3.85
C GLN A 120 -3.60 4.06 -3.59
N ILE A 121 -3.18 2.84 -3.92
CA ILE A 121 -3.98 1.64 -3.62
C ILE A 121 -4.12 1.43 -2.11
N TYR A 122 -3.06 1.57 -1.31
CA TYR A 122 -3.16 1.49 0.14
C TYR A 122 -4.14 2.52 0.72
N ARG A 123 -4.11 3.76 0.20
CA ARG A 123 -5.08 4.80 0.58
C ARG A 123 -6.51 4.38 0.25
N LYS A 124 -6.75 3.86 -0.95
CA LYS A 124 -8.07 3.33 -1.35
C LYS A 124 -8.51 2.18 -0.44
N ILE A 125 -7.62 1.25 -0.08
CA ILE A 125 -7.91 0.15 0.86
C ILE A 125 -8.29 0.68 2.24
N GLY A 126 -7.48 1.59 2.80
CA GLY A 126 -7.72 2.17 4.13
C GLY A 126 -9.03 2.95 4.22
N ASN A 127 -9.43 3.60 3.12
CA ASN A 127 -10.69 4.33 3.01
C ASN A 127 -11.89 3.45 2.60
N ASN A 128 -11.67 2.17 2.27
CA ASN A 128 -12.74 1.27 1.81
C ASN A 128 -13.61 0.78 2.98
N LYS A 129 -14.68 1.52 3.29
CA LYS A 129 -15.65 1.13 4.33
C LYS A 129 -16.73 0.17 3.77
N PRO A 130 -17.12 -0.89 4.51
CA PRO A 130 -16.55 -1.35 5.78
C PRO A 130 -15.22 -2.11 5.59
N ILE A 131 -14.27 -1.87 6.51
CA ILE A 131 -13.02 -2.63 6.69
C ILE A 131 -12.99 -3.22 8.10
N ASN A 132 -12.77 -4.53 8.24
CA ASN A 132 -12.74 -5.17 9.56
C ASN A 132 -11.44 -4.88 10.32
N ILE A 133 -11.48 -5.04 11.64
CA ILE A 133 -10.36 -4.74 12.55
C ILE A 133 -9.11 -5.54 12.16
N LYS A 134 -9.26 -6.83 11.81
CA LYS A 134 -8.13 -7.68 11.40
C LYS A 134 -7.39 -7.15 10.16
N THR A 135 -8.12 -6.72 9.13
CA THR A 135 -7.52 -6.18 7.89
C THR A 135 -6.91 -4.80 8.14
N ARG A 136 -7.55 -4.01 8.99
CA ARG A 136 -7.05 -2.70 9.41
C ARG A 136 -5.73 -2.80 10.18
N LYS A 137 -5.66 -3.70 11.16
CA LYS A 137 -4.43 -4.00 11.90
C LYS A 137 -3.34 -4.47 10.93
N HIS A 138 -3.67 -5.41 10.03
CA HIS A 138 -2.75 -5.90 9.02
C HIS A 138 -2.19 -4.78 8.11
N LEU A 139 -3.06 -3.88 7.63
CA LEU A 139 -2.65 -2.72 6.82
C LEU A 139 -1.64 -1.84 7.56
N LEU A 140 -1.94 -1.46 8.80
CA LEU A 140 -1.06 -0.62 9.61
C LEU A 140 0.27 -1.32 9.92
N THR A 141 0.24 -2.60 10.26
CA THR A 141 1.46 -3.37 10.54
C THR A 141 2.37 -3.45 9.32
N VAL A 142 1.81 -3.70 8.13
CA VAL A 142 2.58 -3.74 6.88
C VAL A 142 3.15 -2.36 6.53
N LEU A 143 2.34 -1.29 6.65
CA LEU A 143 2.83 0.07 6.41
C LEU A 143 3.94 0.46 7.37
N MET A 144 3.83 0.12 8.65
CA MET A 144 4.92 0.34 9.62
C MET A 144 6.21 -0.40 9.24
N GLY A 145 6.11 -1.65 8.78
CA GLY A 145 7.27 -2.42 8.32
C GLY A 145 7.92 -1.81 7.07
N ILE A 146 7.11 -1.35 6.10
CA ILE A 146 7.60 -0.64 4.92
C ILE A 146 8.29 0.67 5.34
N THR A 147 7.65 1.47 6.19
CA THR A 147 8.21 2.72 6.70
C THR A 147 9.53 2.50 7.42
N ASP A 148 9.62 1.48 8.27
CA ASP A 148 10.86 1.17 8.99
C ASP A 148 11.99 0.83 8.03
N SER A 149 11.76 -0.11 7.11
CA SER A 149 12.77 -0.52 6.12
C SER A 149 13.26 0.65 5.26
N LEU A 150 12.34 1.52 4.78
CA LEU A 150 12.69 2.70 4.00
C LEU A 150 13.53 3.72 4.79
N LEU A 151 13.21 3.96 6.07
CA LEU A 151 13.89 4.96 6.89
C LEU A 151 15.25 4.49 7.42
N GLN A 152 15.41 3.19 7.68
CA GLN A 152 16.71 2.59 8.04
C GLN A 152 17.71 2.67 6.89
N GLY A 153 17.26 2.93 5.66
CA GLY A 153 18.14 3.02 4.50
C GLY A 153 18.67 1.67 4.04
N GLU A 154 18.05 0.57 4.50
CA GLU A 154 18.27 -0.77 3.97
C GLU A 154 17.85 -0.72 2.50
N GLY A 155 18.81 -0.53 1.57
CA GLY A 155 18.59 -0.81 0.16
C GLY A 155 18.78 0.27 -0.90
N LEU A 156 19.12 1.52 -0.58
CA LEU A 156 19.07 2.58 -1.60
C LEU A 156 20.21 3.59 -1.48
N THR A 157 21.43 3.13 -1.73
CA THR A 157 22.67 3.92 -1.77
C THR A 157 22.84 4.78 -3.03
N ILE A 158 21.98 4.62 -4.05
CA ILE A 158 22.28 5.14 -5.40
C ILE A 158 21.59 6.49 -5.72
N GLN A 159 20.44 6.84 -5.10
CA GLN A 159 19.73 8.12 -5.39
C GLN A 159 18.96 8.70 -4.18
N PRO A 160 19.67 9.35 -3.22
CA PRO A 160 19.10 9.77 -1.93
C PRO A 160 17.94 10.78 -1.99
N GLN A 161 17.81 11.56 -3.06
CA GLN A 161 16.71 12.54 -3.19
C GLN A 161 15.37 11.88 -3.58
N LEU A 162 15.42 10.81 -4.36
CA LEU A 162 14.20 10.10 -4.79
C LEU A 162 13.66 9.19 -3.70
N THR A 163 14.56 8.63 -2.89
CA THR A 163 14.21 7.83 -1.70
C THR A 163 13.60 8.68 -0.60
N GLN A 164 14.04 9.94 -0.48
CA GLN A 164 13.48 10.90 0.47
C GLN A 164 12.00 11.16 0.18
N SER A 165 11.65 11.39 -1.10
CA SER A 165 10.26 11.60 -1.52
C SER A 165 9.39 10.37 -1.26
N GLN A 166 9.89 9.16 -1.50
CA GLN A 166 9.13 7.93 -1.24
C GLN A 166 8.87 7.71 0.25
N SER A 167 9.92 7.86 1.07
CA SER A 167 9.82 7.70 2.53
C SER A 167 8.81 8.68 3.11
N TRP A 168 8.81 9.93 2.60
CA TRP A 168 7.82 10.95 2.95
C TRP A 168 6.39 10.51 2.63
N ASP A 169 6.14 10.07 1.40
CA ASP A 169 4.79 9.71 0.96
C ASP A 169 4.22 8.52 1.74
N VAL A 170 5.05 7.51 2.04
CA VAL A 170 4.65 6.35 2.87
C VAL A 170 4.42 6.76 4.32
N LEU A 171 5.30 7.60 4.88
CA LEU A 171 5.15 8.07 6.26
C LEU A 171 3.86 8.90 6.41
N LYS A 172 3.61 9.83 5.49
CA LYS A 172 2.36 10.60 5.46
C LYS A 172 1.14 9.68 5.39
N LEU A 173 1.15 8.70 4.49
CA LEU A 173 0.07 7.71 4.38
C LEU A 173 -0.14 6.93 5.69
N LEU A 174 0.95 6.50 6.35
CA LEU A 174 0.88 5.79 7.63
C LEU A 174 0.18 6.65 8.69
N PHE A 175 0.59 7.91 8.87
CA PHE A 175 -0.03 8.82 9.85
C PHE A 175 -1.49 9.14 9.51
N GLU A 176 -1.81 9.40 8.23
CA GLU A 176 -3.19 9.61 7.76
C GLU A 176 -4.07 8.43 8.14
N LEU A 177 -3.65 7.21 7.79
CA LEU A 177 -4.41 6.01 8.08
C LEU A 177 -4.44 5.70 9.57
N TRP A 178 -3.35 5.91 10.30
CA TRP A 178 -3.29 5.72 11.75
C TRP A 178 -4.38 6.54 12.46
N LEU A 179 -4.49 7.82 12.12
CA LEU A 179 -5.52 8.70 12.67
C LEU A 179 -6.93 8.27 12.27
N VAL A 180 -7.16 8.00 10.98
CA VAL A 180 -8.48 7.59 10.46
C VAL A 180 -8.95 6.27 11.08
N THR A 181 -8.02 5.38 11.41
CA THR A 181 -8.35 4.07 11.98
C THR A 181 -8.85 4.13 13.41
N GLY A 182 -8.48 5.16 14.18
CA GLY A 182 -8.86 5.33 15.58
C GLY A 182 -8.55 4.10 16.43
N THR A 183 -7.40 3.45 16.17
CA THR A 183 -7.06 2.19 16.85
C THR A 183 -6.69 2.42 18.32
N HIS A 184 -7.29 1.64 19.21
CA HIS A 184 -6.96 1.62 20.65
C HIS A 184 -6.18 0.35 21.03
N ASP A 185 -5.68 -0.41 20.05
CA ASP A 185 -4.92 -1.65 20.28
C ASP A 185 -3.56 -1.34 20.93
N PRO A 186 -3.33 -1.69 22.21
CA PRO A 186 -2.10 -1.35 22.92
C PRO A 186 -0.85 -1.94 22.26
N GLN A 187 -0.95 -3.18 21.75
CA GLN A 187 0.18 -3.84 21.11
C GLN A 187 0.60 -3.12 19.83
N LEU A 188 -0.37 -2.59 19.09
CA LEU A 188 -0.09 -1.84 17.87
C LEU A 188 0.59 -0.51 18.21
N TRP A 189 0.14 0.17 19.26
CA TRP A 189 0.78 1.39 19.77
C TRP A 189 2.19 1.13 20.31
N ASP A 190 2.43 0.02 20.99
CA ASP A 190 3.76 -0.35 21.47
C ASP A 190 4.72 -0.61 20.31
N LEU A 191 4.26 -1.35 19.29
CA LEU A 191 5.02 -1.54 18.06
C LEU A 191 5.33 -0.19 17.38
N PHE A 192 4.32 0.67 17.21
CA PHE A 192 4.50 1.99 16.60
C PHE A 192 5.52 2.85 17.36
N LYS A 193 5.42 2.92 18.70
CA LYS A 193 6.40 3.64 19.54
C LYS A 193 7.82 3.10 19.35
N SER A 194 7.97 1.77 19.37
CA SER A 194 9.29 1.13 19.23
C SER A 194 9.96 1.47 17.89
N LEU A 195 9.18 1.53 16.81
CA LEU A 195 9.68 1.89 15.48
C LEU A 195 9.87 3.41 15.35
N ALA A 196 8.93 4.22 15.84
CA ALA A 196 8.98 5.67 15.73
C ALA A 196 10.23 6.28 16.38
N ILE A 197 10.69 5.76 17.53
CA ILE A 197 11.94 6.18 18.17
C ILE A 197 13.12 6.04 17.20
N ARG A 198 13.15 4.96 16.42
CA ARG A 198 14.20 4.70 15.43
C ARG A 198 14.09 5.60 14.21
N TRP A 199 12.98 6.32 13.99
CA TRP A 199 12.75 7.14 12.79
C TRP A 199 13.17 8.60 12.95
N PHE A 200 13.22 9.13 14.18
CA PHE A 200 13.46 10.56 14.45
C PHE A 200 14.83 11.10 14.00
N HIS A 201 15.77 10.23 13.65
CA HIS A 201 17.02 10.64 13.00
C HIS A 201 16.81 11.22 11.59
N ARG A 202 15.63 11.00 10.99
CA ARG A 202 15.23 11.53 9.67
C ARG A 202 14.38 12.79 9.84
N LYS A 203 14.76 13.87 9.16
CA LYS A 203 14.05 15.15 9.20
C LYS A 203 12.59 15.03 8.75
N GLU A 204 12.32 14.13 7.82
CA GLU A 204 10.99 13.87 7.25
C GLU A 204 10.03 13.41 8.35
N THR A 205 10.51 12.57 9.26
CA THR A 205 9.74 12.09 10.39
C THR A 205 9.40 13.21 11.35
N VAL A 206 10.37 14.07 11.66
CA VAL A 206 10.13 15.23 12.54
C VAL A 206 9.07 16.14 11.93
N ILE A 207 9.20 16.48 10.64
CA ILE A 207 8.27 17.40 9.97
C ILE A 207 6.84 16.82 9.92
N ILE A 208 6.68 15.56 9.50
CA ILE A 208 5.35 14.93 9.41
C ILE A 208 4.74 14.76 10.80
N TRP A 209 5.54 14.42 11.82
CA TRP A 209 5.07 14.33 13.20
C TRP A 209 4.59 15.70 13.72
N SER A 210 5.39 16.76 13.53
CA SER A 210 5.02 18.12 13.91
C SER A 210 3.72 18.57 13.23
N ALA A 211 3.57 18.35 11.92
CA ALA A 211 2.34 18.65 11.20
C ALA A 211 1.14 17.84 11.72
N THR A 212 1.36 16.59 12.10
CA THR A 212 0.33 15.73 12.70
C THR A 212 -0.13 16.26 14.06
N VAL A 213 0.81 16.61 14.94
CA VAL A 213 0.53 17.18 16.26
C VAL A 213 -0.20 18.52 16.12
N PHE A 214 0.24 19.39 15.21
CA PHE A 214 -0.41 20.66 14.93
C PHE A 214 -1.86 20.47 14.44
N GLY A 215 -2.08 19.54 13.50
CA GLY A 215 -3.42 19.19 13.04
C GLY A 215 -4.33 18.65 14.15
N LEU A 216 -3.78 17.85 15.07
CA LEU A 216 -4.50 17.37 16.26
C LEU A 216 -4.83 18.50 17.22
N MET A 217 -3.88 19.41 17.47
CA MET A 217 -4.08 20.57 18.33
C MET A 217 -5.18 21.48 17.81
N ASN A 218 -5.17 21.82 16.52
CA ASN A 218 -6.23 22.62 15.89
C ASN A 218 -7.60 21.95 15.99
N ARG A 219 -7.64 20.61 15.94
CA ARG A 219 -8.88 19.86 16.14
C ARG A 219 -9.36 19.97 17.59
N VAL A 220 -8.46 19.87 18.57
CA VAL A 220 -8.80 20.04 20.00
C VAL A 220 -9.28 21.46 20.28
N ILE A 221 -8.62 22.48 19.73
CA ILE A 221 -9.04 23.89 19.86
C ILE A 221 -10.46 24.06 19.32
N GLY A 222 -10.76 23.51 18.14
CA GLY A 222 -12.12 23.57 17.58
C GLY A 222 -13.18 22.87 18.43
N ILE A 223 -12.80 21.82 19.18
CA ILE A 223 -13.69 21.14 20.13
C ILE A 223 -13.92 21.99 21.39
N LEU A 224 -12.88 22.65 21.89
CA LEU A 224 -12.93 23.40 23.15
C LEU A 224 -13.54 24.80 23.00
N TYR A 225 -13.20 25.51 21.91
CA TYR A 225 -13.54 26.92 21.71
C TYR A 225 -14.56 27.16 20.58
N GLY A 226 -14.97 26.10 19.88
CA GLY A 226 -15.95 26.16 18.80
C GLY A 226 -15.32 26.21 17.39
N GLU A 227 -16.16 26.00 16.37
CA GLU A 227 -15.72 25.79 14.98
C GLU A 227 -15.04 27.03 14.34
N HIS A 228 -15.08 28.19 14.98
CA HIS A 228 -14.43 29.41 14.50
C HIS A 228 -12.93 29.50 14.82
N GLU A 229 -12.47 28.78 15.85
CA GLU A 229 -11.09 28.86 16.36
C GLU A 229 -10.22 27.66 15.94
N GLY A 230 -10.79 26.63 15.31
CA GLY A 230 -10.09 25.39 14.98
C GLY A 230 -10.66 24.62 13.79
N THR A 231 -10.21 23.38 13.58
CA THR A 231 -10.60 22.57 12.39
C THR A 231 -11.62 21.48 12.70
N LYS A 232 -12.49 21.21 11.72
CA LYS A 232 -13.48 20.11 11.79
C LYS A 232 -12.86 18.72 11.66
N THR A 233 -11.68 18.62 11.07
CA THR A 233 -10.96 17.35 10.84
C THR A 233 -9.47 17.57 10.98
N VAL A 234 -8.75 16.53 11.39
CA VAL A 234 -7.28 16.56 11.42
C VAL A 234 -6.78 16.46 9.99
N THR A 235 -6.15 17.53 9.49
CA THR A 235 -5.51 17.57 8.18
C THR A 235 -4.00 17.71 8.39
N ILE A 236 -3.22 16.81 7.77
CA ILE A 236 -1.76 16.91 7.77
C ILE A 236 -1.38 17.82 6.58
N THR A 237 -1.38 19.13 6.85
CA THR A 237 -0.92 20.17 5.93
C THR A 237 0.53 20.53 6.27
N LEU A 238 1.36 20.56 5.24
CA LEU A 238 2.80 20.79 5.29
C LEU A 238 3.11 22.08 4.54
#